data_AF-A0A0C3NQZ8-F1
#
_entry.id   AF-A0A0C3NQZ8-F1
#
_cell.length_a   1.000
_cell.length_b   1.000
_cell.length_c   1.000
_cell.angle_alpha   90.00
_cell.angle_beta   90.00
_cell.angle_gamma   90.00
#
_symmetry.space_group_name_H-M   'P 1'
#
loop_
_entity.id
_entity.type
_entity.pdbx_description
1 polymer ?
#
loop_
_entity_poly.entity_id
_entity_poly.type
_entity_poly.pdbx_seq_one_letter_code
_entity_poly.pdbx_strand_id
1 'polypeptide(L)'
;MKQLSFAEVEFSKKPKQTRRERFLLEMEAVVPWARLEAVIKPHYPKTGNGRSPYKLSVMLRIHCMQQWFGYGDAAMEEALHEVPLLRRFAGLDIGSDTIPDESTILGLRHLLERHGLSGLLFAEVNALLMEKGLLLREGTTVDATLIAAPSSTKNRGGKRDPEMTQTRKGNQWYFGMKAHIGVDDQSGLVHTFIGTTAKTSDMSQFTELLHGEEVRISADRGYDYPHVHELLQQHGLEDWVARKSKPGKGLDIRTQGLNRAIARMRAIGEHPFRILKRQFGFTKARYRGLAKNTAQMFTLFALGNLYQVRRLLWASGA
;
A
#
# COMPACT_ATOMS: atom_id res chain seq x y z
N MET A 1 -35.11 -15.00 29.33
CA MET A 1 -34.67 -13.97 28.36
C MET A 1 -35.43 -12.70 28.69
N LYS A 2 -34.75 -11.56 28.92
CA LYS A 2 -35.44 -10.28 29.05
C LYS A 2 -35.83 -9.80 27.65
N GLN A 3 -37.12 -9.75 27.39
CA GLN A 3 -37.69 -9.23 26.15
C GLN A 3 -37.63 -7.70 26.26
N LEU A 4 -36.70 -7.08 25.54
CA LEU A 4 -36.55 -5.62 25.50
C LEU A 4 -37.73 -5.03 24.73
N SER A 5 -38.40 -4.04 25.34
CA SER A 5 -39.49 -3.31 24.70
C SER A 5 -38.95 -2.31 23.67
N PHE A 6 -39.77 -1.93 22.68
CA PHE A 6 -39.41 -0.97 21.64
C PHE A 6 -38.92 0.38 22.21
N ALA A 7 -39.46 0.80 23.36
CA ALA A 7 -39.04 2.00 24.09
C ALA A 7 -37.64 1.88 24.73
N GLU A 8 -37.23 0.68 25.17
CA GLU A 8 -35.89 0.45 25.74
C GLU A 8 -34.78 0.44 24.66
N VAL A 9 -35.14 0.15 23.40
CA VAL A 9 -34.23 0.28 22.25
C VAL A 9 -33.97 1.76 21.93
N GLU A 10 -35.00 2.59 22.01
CA GLU A 10 -34.95 4.04 21.73
C GLU A 10 -34.16 4.81 22.81
N PHE A 11 -34.27 4.40 24.07
CA PHE A 11 -33.54 4.98 25.21
C PHE A 11 -32.20 4.28 25.53
N SER A 12 -31.79 3.29 24.74
CA SER A 12 -30.49 2.67 24.92
C SER A 12 -29.39 3.71 24.66
N LYS A 13 -28.47 3.90 25.63
CA LYS A 13 -27.29 4.75 25.44
C LYS A 13 -26.62 4.35 24.13
N LYS A 14 -26.53 5.29 23.17
CA LYS A 14 -25.89 5.03 21.87
C LYS A 14 -24.58 4.27 22.12
N PRO A 15 -24.43 3.05 21.59
CA PRO A 15 -23.25 2.25 21.84
C PRO A 15 -22.01 3.03 21.39
N LYS A 16 -20.91 2.94 22.16
CA LYS A 16 -19.67 3.62 21.84
C LYS A 16 -19.23 3.24 20.42
N GLN A 17 -19.14 4.22 19.54
CA GLN A 17 -18.60 4.01 18.20
C GLN A 17 -17.15 3.49 18.31
N THR A 18 -16.91 2.31 17.75
CA THR A 18 -15.60 1.67 17.85
C THR A 18 -14.58 2.35 16.93
N ARG A 19 -13.28 2.19 17.22
CA ARG A 19 -12.22 2.71 16.32
C ARG A 19 -12.32 2.11 14.91
N ARG A 20 -12.69 0.83 14.82
CA ARG A 20 -12.88 0.13 13.54
C ARG A 20 -14.07 0.68 12.77
N GLU A 21 -15.18 0.92 13.44
CA GLU A 21 -16.38 1.50 12.82
C GLU A 21 -16.11 2.90 12.30
N ARG A 22 -15.46 3.76 13.10
CA ARG A 22 -15.06 5.09 12.64
C ARG A 22 -14.13 5.02 11.42
N PHE A 23 -13.13 4.14 11.48
CA PHE A 23 -12.21 3.94 10.36
C PHE A 23 -12.96 3.52 9.08
N LEU A 24 -13.89 2.57 9.17
CA LEU A 24 -14.66 2.13 8.00
C LEU A 24 -15.56 3.24 7.45
N LEU A 25 -16.16 4.07 8.31
CA LEU A 25 -16.88 5.26 7.85
C LEU A 25 -15.95 6.26 7.15
N GLU A 26 -14.73 6.45 7.67
CA GLU A 26 -13.71 7.31 7.03
C GLU A 26 -13.31 6.79 5.67
N MET A 27 -13.05 5.49 5.57
CA MET A 27 -12.68 4.91 4.29
C MET A 27 -13.86 4.80 3.32
N GLU A 28 -15.10 4.59 3.79
CA GLU A 28 -16.28 4.60 2.91
C GLU A 28 -16.44 5.95 2.21
N ALA A 29 -16.20 7.05 2.93
CA ALA A 29 -16.30 8.40 2.39
C ALA A 29 -15.14 8.75 1.43
N VAL A 30 -13.91 8.32 1.73
CA VAL A 30 -12.73 8.81 1.01
C VAL A 30 -12.23 7.90 -0.11
N VAL A 31 -12.65 6.63 -0.13
CA VAL A 31 -12.29 5.72 -1.22
C VAL A 31 -13.15 6.08 -2.44
N PRO A 32 -12.54 6.34 -3.61
CA PRO A 32 -13.29 6.73 -4.80
C PRO A 32 -13.92 5.50 -5.48
N TRP A 33 -14.90 4.88 -4.81
CA TRP A 33 -15.49 3.60 -5.22
C TRP A 33 -15.89 3.56 -6.69
N ALA A 34 -16.58 4.58 -7.18
CA ALA A 34 -17.01 4.65 -8.57
C ALA A 34 -15.84 4.62 -9.57
N ARG A 35 -14.73 5.33 -9.27
CA ARG A 35 -13.53 5.36 -10.12
C ARG A 35 -12.82 4.00 -10.11
N LEU A 36 -12.64 3.42 -8.93
CA LEU A 36 -12.00 2.10 -8.80
C LEU A 36 -12.83 0.99 -9.43
N GLU A 37 -14.16 1.03 -9.28
CA GLU A 37 -15.07 0.10 -9.93
C GLU A 37 -15.02 0.25 -11.45
N ALA A 38 -14.90 1.47 -11.98
CA ALA A 38 -14.79 1.72 -13.42
C ALA A 38 -13.53 1.08 -14.03
N VAL A 39 -12.41 1.03 -13.30
CA VAL A 39 -11.17 0.36 -13.74
C VAL A 39 -11.36 -1.16 -13.81
N ILE A 40 -12.12 -1.76 -12.89
CA ILE A 40 -12.27 -3.23 -12.79
C ILE A 40 -13.40 -3.75 -13.67
N LYS A 41 -14.48 -2.96 -13.82
CA LYS A 41 -15.73 -3.34 -14.51
C LYS A 41 -15.55 -3.96 -15.91
N PRO A 42 -14.61 -3.53 -16.77
CA PRO A 42 -14.41 -4.14 -18.08
C PRO A 42 -14.01 -5.62 -18.04
N HIS A 43 -13.34 -6.04 -16.98
CA HIS A 43 -12.85 -7.41 -16.80
C HIS A 43 -13.76 -8.26 -15.91
N TYR A 44 -14.66 -7.62 -15.17
CA TYR A 44 -15.48 -8.30 -14.18
C TYR A 44 -16.51 -9.26 -14.82
N PRO A 45 -16.73 -10.45 -14.26
CA PRO A 45 -17.67 -11.42 -14.83
C PRO A 45 -19.06 -10.83 -15.00
N LYS A 46 -19.66 -11.05 -16.18
CA LYS A 46 -21.06 -10.73 -16.44
C LYS A 46 -21.95 -11.88 -16.03
N THR A 47 -23.20 -11.57 -15.68
CA THR A 47 -24.22 -12.60 -15.45
C THR A 47 -24.40 -13.45 -16.69
N GLY A 48 -24.12 -14.75 -16.57
CA GLY A 48 -24.38 -15.77 -17.59
C GLY A 48 -25.30 -16.85 -17.02
N ASN A 49 -25.29 -18.04 -17.62
CA ASN A 49 -26.16 -19.17 -17.24
C ASN A 49 -25.75 -19.89 -15.93
N GLY A 50 -24.75 -19.39 -15.20
CA GLY A 50 -24.28 -19.94 -13.93
C GLY A 50 -24.71 -19.12 -12.71
N ARG A 51 -24.14 -19.41 -11.54
CA ARG A 51 -24.32 -18.56 -10.34
C ARG A 51 -23.93 -17.12 -10.69
N SER A 52 -24.86 -16.20 -10.47
CA SER A 52 -24.61 -14.78 -10.72
C SER A 52 -23.42 -14.32 -9.85
N PRO A 53 -22.44 -13.61 -10.43
CA PRO A 53 -21.33 -13.09 -9.65
C PRO A 53 -21.85 -12.07 -8.64
N TYR A 54 -21.21 -12.00 -7.48
CA TYR A 54 -21.47 -10.93 -6.51
C TYR A 54 -21.24 -9.55 -7.14
N LYS A 55 -21.96 -8.53 -6.64
CA LYS A 55 -21.76 -7.15 -7.08
C LYS A 55 -20.29 -6.76 -6.90
N LEU A 56 -19.71 -6.10 -7.91
CA LEU A 56 -18.32 -5.64 -7.87
C LEU A 56 -18.05 -4.75 -6.64
N SER A 57 -19.01 -3.89 -6.29
CA SER A 57 -18.93 -2.99 -5.12
C SER A 57 -18.73 -3.74 -3.80
N VAL A 58 -19.35 -4.92 -3.65
CA VAL A 58 -19.20 -5.80 -2.48
C VAL A 58 -17.82 -6.41 -2.46
N MET A 59 -17.40 -7.01 -3.59
CA MET A 59 -16.12 -7.71 -3.67
C MET A 59 -14.93 -6.75 -3.52
N LEU A 60 -15.03 -5.53 -4.07
CA LEU A 60 -14.01 -4.50 -3.92
C LEU A 60 -13.87 -4.05 -2.45
N ARG A 61 -14.98 -3.83 -1.75
CA ARG A 61 -14.96 -3.51 -0.30
C ARG A 61 -14.34 -4.63 0.53
N ILE A 62 -14.67 -5.88 0.22
CA ILE A 62 -14.03 -7.05 0.83
C ILE A 62 -12.53 -7.03 0.59
N HIS A 63 -12.09 -6.79 -0.65
CA HIS A 63 -10.66 -6.71 -0.97
C HIS A 63 -9.94 -5.60 -0.20
N CYS A 64 -10.55 -4.42 -0.07
CA CYS A 64 -10.01 -3.32 0.75
C CYS A 64 -9.89 -3.72 2.23
N MET A 65 -10.91 -4.38 2.81
CA MET A 65 -10.87 -4.87 4.19
C MET A 65 -9.76 -5.90 4.41
N GLN A 66 -9.50 -6.78 3.44
CA GLN A 66 -8.37 -7.71 3.50
C GLN A 66 -7.03 -6.97 3.63
N GLN A 67 -6.86 -5.87 2.91
CA GLN A 67 -5.65 -5.06 2.98
C GLN A 67 -5.57 -4.26 4.29
N TRP A 68 -6.65 -3.59 4.72
CA TRP A 68 -6.64 -2.75 5.92
C TRP A 68 -6.49 -3.51 7.22
N PHE A 69 -7.04 -4.73 7.31
CA PHE A 69 -7.01 -5.53 8.53
C PHE A 69 -6.10 -6.75 8.42
N GLY A 70 -5.49 -6.95 7.26
CA GLY A 70 -4.56 -8.03 7.03
C GLY A 70 -5.20 -9.42 7.04
N TYR A 71 -6.47 -9.56 6.63
CA TYR A 71 -7.12 -10.86 6.47
C TYR A 71 -6.56 -11.63 5.25
N GLY A 72 -6.49 -12.95 5.36
CA GLY A 72 -6.38 -13.86 4.20
C GLY A 72 -7.75 -14.10 3.58
N ASP A 73 -7.83 -14.94 2.54
CA ASP A 73 -9.10 -15.21 1.85
C ASP A 73 -10.07 -15.97 2.79
N ALA A 74 -9.68 -17.13 3.36
CA ALA A 74 -10.47 -17.85 4.37
C ALA A 74 -10.80 -17.02 5.62
N ALA A 75 -9.83 -16.28 6.17
CA ALA A 75 -10.05 -15.47 7.36
C ALA A 75 -11.02 -14.30 7.11
N MET A 76 -11.10 -13.82 5.87
CA MET A 76 -12.07 -12.78 5.49
C MET A 76 -13.48 -13.35 5.37
N GLU A 77 -13.64 -14.56 4.82
CA GLU A 77 -14.92 -15.29 4.83
C GLU A 77 -15.43 -15.48 6.26
N GLU A 78 -14.62 -16.05 7.15
CA GLU A 78 -14.97 -16.23 8.57
C GLU A 78 -15.35 -14.89 9.22
N ALA A 79 -14.56 -13.83 8.96
CA ALA A 79 -14.84 -12.50 9.50
C ALA A 79 -16.17 -11.90 8.99
N LEU A 80 -16.60 -12.23 7.75
CA LEU A 80 -17.92 -11.86 7.25
C LEU A 80 -19.03 -12.65 7.96
N HIS A 81 -18.81 -13.90 8.35
CA HIS A 81 -19.79 -14.63 9.15
C HIS A 81 -19.90 -14.10 10.60
N GLU A 82 -18.78 -13.72 11.20
CA GLU A 82 -18.72 -13.41 12.63
C GLU A 82 -18.94 -11.93 12.97
N VAL A 83 -18.56 -11.02 12.08
CA VAL A 83 -18.48 -9.58 12.40
C VAL A 83 -19.52 -8.77 11.62
N PRO A 84 -20.68 -8.43 12.21
CA PRO A 84 -21.74 -7.67 11.54
C PRO A 84 -21.27 -6.33 10.96
N LEU A 85 -20.30 -5.68 11.60
CA LEU A 85 -19.74 -4.42 11.12
C LEU A 85 -19.07 -4.58 9.73
N LEU A 86 -18.32 -5.66 9.51
CA LEU A 86 -17.62 -5.89 8.24
C LEU A 86 -18.61 -6.28 7.13
N ARG A 87 -19.63 -7.07 7.45
CA ARG A 87 -20.74 -7.36 6.52
C ARG A 87 -21.45 -6.11 6.06
N ARG A 88 -21.88 -5.26 7.01
CA ARG A 88 -22.58 -4.01 6.70
C ARG A 88 -21.70 -3.10 5.86
N PHE A 89 -20.42 -3.00 6.18
CA PHE A 89 -19.48 -2.24 5.35
C PHE A 89 -19.41 -2.80 3.93
N ALA A 90 -19.33 -4.12 3.75
CA ALA A 90 -19.35 -4.74 2.43
C ALA A 90 -20.69 -4.58 1.68
N GLY A 91 -21.76 -4.10 2.34
CA GLY A 91 -23.10 -4.00 1.76
C GLY A 91 -23.84 -5.34 1.67
N LEU A 92 -23.50 -6.30 2.55
CA LEU A 92 -24.15 -7.61 2.64
C LEU A 92 -25.20 -7.62 3.76
N ASP A 93 -26.41 -8.11 3.46
CA ASP A 93 -27.48 -8.34 4.43
C ASP A 93 -27.68 -9.84 4.70
N ILE A 94 -27.62 -10.25 5.97
CA ILE A 94 -27.78 -11.66 6.40
C ILE A 94 -29.14 -12.24 6.00
N GLY A 95 -30.18 -11.40 5.93
CA GLY A 95 -31.54 -11.85 5.64
C GLY A 95 -31.79 -12.18 4.18
N SER A 96 -30.96 -11.67 3.27
CA SER A 96 -31.22 -11.72 1.82
C SER A 96 -30.01 -12.15 0.97
N ASP A 97 -28.80 -11.89 1.43
CA ASP A 97 -27.57 -12.19 0.70
C ASP A 97 -26.86 -13.43 1.25
N THR A 98 -26.30 -14.23 0.34
CA THR A 98 -25.31 -15.26 0.70
C THR A 98 -23.95 -14.63 0.97
N ILE A 99 -23.15 -15.20 1.87
CA ILE A 99 -21.78 -14.72 2.13
C ILE A 99 -20.83 -15.27 1.05
N PRO A 100 -19.94 -14.43 0.46
CA PRO A 100 -18.89 -14.91 -0.43
C PRO A 100 -17.92 -15.85 0.29
N ASP A 101 -17.73 -17.05 -0.25
CA ASP A 101 -16.74 -18.00 0.23
C ASP A 101 -15.31 -17.61 -0.18
N GLU A 102 -14.32 -18.28 0.42
CA GLU A 102 -12.89 -18.09 0.15
C GLU A 102 -12.58 -18.11 -1.35
N SER A 103 -13.18 -19.06 -2.08
CA SER A 103 -12.93 -19.25 -3.50
C SER A 103 -13.44 -18.08 -4.35
N THR A 104 -14.55 -17.48 -3.92
CA THR A 104 -15.14 -16.29 -4.54
C THR A 104 -14.27 -15.06 -4.29
N ILE A 105 -13.79 -14.87 -3.05
CA ILE A 105 -12.87 -13.79 -2.68
C ILE A 105 -11.55 -13.92 -3.46
N LEU A 106 -11.00 -15.14 -3.52
CA LEU A 106 -9.84 -15.49 -4.33
C LEU A 106 -10.03 -15.14 -5.81
N GLY A 107 -11.23 -15.33 -6.34
CA GLY A 107 -11.58 -15.03 -7.74
C GLY A 107 -11.32 -13.57 -8.12
N LEU A 108 -11.75 -12.61 -7.29
CA LEU A 108 -11.46 -11.19 -7.54
C LEU A 108 -9.95 -10.93 -7.53
N ARG A 109 -9.22 -11.49 -6.56
CA ARG A 109 -7.76 -11.29 -6.48
C ARG A 109 -7.07 -11.82 -7.74
N HIS A 110 -7.41 -13.01 -8.21
CA HIS A 110 -6.87 -13.55 -9.46
C HIS A 110 -7.23 -12.70 -10.69
N LEU A 111 -8.42 -12.08 -10.70
CA LEU A 111 -8.82 -11.16 -11.74
C LEU A 111 -7.95 -9.89 -11.76
N LEU A 112 -7.69 -9.31 -10.58
CA LEU A 112 -6.77 -8.16 -10.46
C LEU A 112 -5.34 -8.53 -10.89
N GLU A 113 -4.85 -9.69 -10.47
CA GLU A 113 -3.52 -10.20 -10.83
C GLU A 113 -3.40 -10.44 -12.35
N ARG A 114 -4.37 -11.13 -12.96
CA ARG A 114 -4.34 -11.50 -14.39
C ARG A 114 -4.31 -10.29 -15.32
N HIS A 115 -5.03 -9.23 -14.95
CA HIS A 115 -5.19 -8.04 -15.79
C HIS A 115 -4.32 -6.87 -15.34
N GLY A 116 -3.41 -7.06 -14.37
CA GLY A 116 -2.51 -6.01 -13.89
C GLY A 116 -3.23 -4.83 -13.22
N LEU A 117 -4.44 -5.04 -12.72
CA LEU A 117 -5.35 -3.96 -12.31
C LEU A 117 -4.86 -3.22 -11.05
N SER A 118 -4.09 -3.86 -10.17
CA SER A 118 -3.57 -3.19 -8.97
C SER A 118 -2.74 -1.95 -9.30
N GLY A 119 -1.94 -1.99 -10.37
CA GLY A 119 -1.16 -0.83 -10.83
C GLY A 119 -2.07 0.29 -11.35
N LEU A 120 -3.13 -0.07 -12.09
CA LEU A 120 -4.13 0.89 -12.59
C LEU A 120 -4.92 1.52 -11.44
N LEU A 121 -5.30 0.74 -10.42
CA LEU A 121 -5.98 1.26 -9.23
C LEU A 121 -5.10 2.25 -8.46
N PHE A 122 -3.80 1.96 -8.36
CA PHE A 122 -2.84 2.88 -7.76
C PHE A 122 -2.72 4.18 -8.57
N ALA A 123 -2.60 4.09 -9.89
CA ALA A 123 -2.57 5.25 -10.77
C ALA A 123 -3.85 6.09 -10.66
N GLU A 124 -5.02 5.45 -10.60
CA GLU A 124 -6.32 6.11 -10.47
C GLU A 124 -6.46 6.87 -9.15
N VAL A 125 -5.98 6.28 -8.04
CA VAL A 125 -5.93 6.97 -6.75
C VAL A 125 -5.00 8.19 -6.83
N ASN A 126 -3.82 8.04 -7.43
CA ASN A 126 -2.89 9.16 -7.56
C ASN A 126 -3.46 10.26 -8.46
N ALA A 127 -4.17 9.92 -9.53
CA ALA A 127 -4.89 10.87 -10.38
C ALA A 127 -5.89 11.71 -9.57
N LEU A 128 -6.73 11.07 -8.74
CA LEU A 128 -7.63 11.77 -7.84
C LEU A 128 -6.88 12.71 -6.88
N LEU A 129 -5.78 12.25 -6.29
CA LEU A 129 -5.02 13.05 -5.33
C LEU A 129 -4.34 14.26 -5.98
N MET A 130 -3.92 14.15 -7.24
CA MET A 130 -3.43 15.27 -8.04
C MET A 130 -4.56 16.26 -8.38
N GLU A 131 -5.72 15.77 -8.83
CA GLU A 131 -6.90 16.61 -9.10
C GLU A 131 -7.35 17.41 -7.87
N LYS A 132 -7.18 16.83 -6.67
CA LYS A 132 -7.47 17.48 -5.39
C LYS A 132 -6.33 18.37 -4.86
N GLY A 133 -5.21 18.48 -5.58
CA GLY A 133 -4.04 19.26 -5.18
C GLY A 133 -3.34 18.73 -3.91
N LEU A 134 -3.51 17.44 -3.60
CA LEU A 134 -2.91 16.80 -2.42
C LEU A 134 -1.56 16.13 -2.74
N LEU A 135 -1.32 15.81 -4.01
CA LEU A 135 -0.07 15.28 -4.52
C LEU A 135 0.56 16.34 -5.46
N LEU A 136 1.64 16.98 -5.03
CA LEU A 136 2.17 18.22 -5.63
C LEU A 136 3.35 17.99 -6.58
N ARG A 137 4.10 16.90 -6.43
CA ARG A 137 5.14 16.42 -7.36
C ARG A 137 6.33 17.38 -7.56
N GLU A 138 6.52 18.38 -6.70
CA GLU A 138 7.67 19.28 -6.80
C GLU A 138 8.97 18.63 -6.31
N GLY A 139 8.90 17.83 -5.24
CA GLY A 139 10.07 17.18 -4.67
C GLY A 139 9.83 15.70 -4.39
N THR A 140 10.85 14.89 -4.66
CA THR A 140 10.79 13.44 -4.50
C THR A 140 11.78 12.95 -3.45
N THR A 141 11.28 12.22 -2.47
CA THR A 141 12.07 11.39 -1.56
C THR A 141 12.10 9.96 -2.09
N VAL A 142 13.29 9.47 -2.42
CA VAL A 142 13.51 8.07 -2.80
C VAL A 142 13.80 7.25 -1.54
N ASP A 143 13.03 6.17 -1.36
CA ASP A 143 13.25 5.23 -0.26
C ASP A 143 12.99 3.77 -0.68
N ALA A 144 13.66 2.85 0.02
CA ALA A 144 13.52 1.43 -0.22
C ALA A 144 13.44 0.63 1.08
N THR A 145 12.47 -0.29 1.17
CA THR A 145 12.33 -1.19 2.31
C THR A 145 12.44 -2.65 1.89
N LEU A 146 13.08 -3.45 2.74
CA LEU A 146 13.05 -4.91 2.61
C LEU A 146 11.74 -5.45 3.14
N ILE A 147 11.11 -6.31 2.35
CA ILE A 147 9.92 -7.07 2.73
C ILE A 147 10.33 -8.53 2.83
N ALA A 148 10.29 -9.04 4.07
CA ALA A 148 10.62 -10.43 4.32
C ALA A 148 9.61 -11.36 3.66
N ALA A 149 10.09 -12.46 3.08
CA ALA A 149 9.27 -13.58 2.64
C ALA A 149 9.49 -14.80 3.55
N PRO A 150 8.50 -15.71 3.66
CA PRO A 150 8.69 -16.97 4.37
C PRO A 150 9.91 -17.74 3.80
N SER A 151 10.90 -18.01 4.66
CA SER A 151 12.10 -18.77 4.29
C SER A 151 11.97 -20.29 4.47
N SER A 152 10.81 -20.75 4.93
CA SER A 152 10.56 -22.16 5.22
C SER A 152 10.61 -23.02 3.96
N THR A 153 11.33 -24.14 4.04
CA THR A 153 11.33 -25.21 3.04
C THR A 153 10.37 -26.35 3.39
N LYS A 154 9.64 -26.24 4.52
CA LYS A 154 8.67 -27.24 4.98
C LYS A 154 7.38 -27.19 4.13
N ASN A 155 7.51 -27.54 2.87
CA ASN A 155 6.41 -27.74 1.92
C ASN A 155 6.69 -29.00 1.08
N ARG A 156 5.69 -29.49 0.34
CA ARG A 156 5.80 -30.70 -0.48
C ARG A 156 7.00 -30.68 -1.44
N GLY A 157 7.40 -29.50 -1.90
CA GLY A 157 8.51 -29.32 -2.83
C GLY A 157 9.88 -29.12 -2.18
N GLY A 158 9.99 -29.05 -0.84
CA GLY A 158 11.25 -28.86 -0.13
C GLY A 158 12.00 -27.55 -0.44
N LYS A 159 11.37 -26.59 -1.13
CA LYS A 159 12.02 -25.42 -1.71
C LYS A 159 11.40 -24.13 -1.21
N ARG A 160 12.24 -23.10 -1.05
CA ARG A 160 11.81 -21.72 -0.84
C ARG A 160 11.13 -21.18 -2.10
N ASP A 161 10.51 -20.02 -1.98
CA ASP A 161 10.00 -19.29 -3.14
C ASP A 161 11.15 -18.98 -4.12
N PRO A 162 11.14 -19.50 -5.36
CA PRO A 162 12.22 -19.30 -6.31
C PRO A 162 12.35 -17.86 -6.82
N GLU A 163 11.29 -17.05 -6.71
CA GLU A 163 11.28 -15.65 -7.16
C GLU A 163 11.74 -14.67 -6.08
N MET A 164 12.00 -15.18 -4.86
CA MET A 164 12.53 -14.39 -3.75
C MET A 164 14.03 -14.64 -3.60
N THR A 165 14.77 -13.63 -3.16
CA THR A 165 16.24 -13.70 -3.07
C THR A 165 16.75 -13.25 -1.70
N GLN A 166 18.00 -13.55 -1.38
CA GLN A 166 18.65 -13.08 -0.16
C GLN A 166 19.49 -11.84 -0.40
N THR A 167 19.55 -10.98 0.62
CA THR A 167 20.51 -9.87 0.69
C THR A 167 20.94 -9.68 2.14
N ARG A 168 22.09 -9.03 2.33
CA ARG A 168 22.63 -8.71 3.66
C ARG A 168 22.47 -7.22 3.92
N LYS A 169 21.78 -6.87 5.00
CA LYS A 169 21.69 -5.49 5.49
C LYS A 169 22.31 -5.43 6.89
N GLY A 170 23.39 -4.66 7.02
CA GLY A 170 24.26 -4.73 8.20
C GLY A 170 24.82 -6.14 8.39
N ASN A 171 24.65 -6.71 9.58
CA ASN A 171 25.09 -8.08 9.91
C ASN A 171 23.98 -9.13 9.76
N GLN A 172 22.79 -8.75 9.27
CA GLN A 172 21.64 -9.64 9.16
C GLN A 172 21.33 -9.99 7.70
N TRP A 173 21.02 -11.27 7.47
CA TRP A 173 20.53 -11.78 6.20
C TRP A 173 19.01 -11.71 6.14
N TYR A 174 18.50 -11.23 5.00
CA TYR A 174 17.08 -11.10 4.72
C TYR A 174 16.75 -11.89 3.47
N PHE A 175 15.65 -12.65 3.50
CA PHE A 175 15.10 -13.34 2.33
C PHE A 175 13.76 -12.70 1.95
N GLY A 176 13.60 -12.32 0.69
CA GLY A 176 12.35 -11.75 0.20
C GLY A 176 12.55 -10.80 -0.98
N MET A 177 11.83 -9.68 -0.92
CA MET A 177 11.80 -8.64 -1.94
C MET A 177 12.13 -7.27 -1.36
N LYS A 178 12.28 -6.28 -2.24
CA LYS A 178 12.37 -4.86 -1.92
C LYS A 178 11.17 -4.13 -2.51
N ALA A 179 10.67 -3.17 -1.77
CA ALA A 179 9.75 -2.16 -2.26
C ALA A 179 10.49 -0.84 -2.32
N HIS A 180 10.66 -0.31 -3.53
CA HIS A 180 11.24 1.00 -3.80
C HIS A 180 10.10 1.97 -4.09
N ILE A 181 10.16 3.16 -3.52
CA ILE A 181 9.13 4.17 -3.66
C ILE A 181 9.73 5.55 -3.95
N GLY A 182 9.03 6.28 -4.82
CA GLY A 182 9.13 7.73 -4.95
C GLY A 182 7.99 8.34 -4.16
N VAL A 183 8.33 9.22 -3.22
CA VAL A 183 7.39 9.86 -2.29
C VAL A 183 7.45 11.36 -2.46
N ASP A 184 6.30 12.00 -2.60
CA ASP A 184 6.21 13.46 -2.58
C ASP A 184 6.71 14.01 -1.24
N ASP A 185 7.71 14.88 -1.29
CA ASP A 185 8.47 15.29 -0.12
C ASP A 185 7.75 16.31 0.79
N GLN A 186 6.56 16.77 0.39
CA GLN A 186 5.70 17.65 1.17
C GLN A 186 4.55 16.90 1.84
N SER A 187 3.82 16.10 1.06
CA SER A 187 2.62 15.36 1.49
C SER A 187 2.97 13.99 2.09
N GLY A 188 4.10 13.40 1.70
CA GLY A 188 4.49 12.05 2.05
C GLY A 188 3.70 10.97 1.32
N LEU A 189 3.02 11.31 0.22
CA LEU A 189 2.25 10.39 -0.60
C LEU A 189 3.14 9.68 -1.63
N VAL A 190 2.88 8.40 -1.85
CA VAL A 190 3.65 7.59 -2.81
C VAL A 190 3.12 7.88 -4.22
N HIS A 191 3.96 8.42 -5.10
CA HIS A 191 3.60 8.59 -6.52
C HIS A 191 4.10 7.45 -7.39
N THR A 192 5.24 6.85 -7.04
CA THR A 192 5.85 5.75 -7.80
C THR A 192 6.21 4.59 -6.88
N PHE A 193 5.98 3.35 -7.35
CA PHE A 193 6.36 2.13 -6.62
C PHE A 193 6.92 1.08 -7.59
N ILE A 194 8.03 0.46 -7.19
CA ILE A 194 8.66 -0.65 -7.90
C ILE A 194 8.98 -1.79 -6.93
N GLY A 195 8.51 -3.00 -7.24
CA GLY A 195 8.83 -4.22 -6.51
C GLY A 195 9.93 -5.02 -7.18
N THR A 196 11.04 -5.29 -6.49
CA THR A 196 12.14 -6.10 -7.02
C THR A 196 12.54 -7.21 -6.06
N THR A 197 13.31 -8.20 -6.53
CA THR A 197 13.93 -9.17 -5.61
C THR A 197 14.91 -8.48 -4.64
N ALA A 198 15.11 -9.04 -3.43
CA ALA A 198 15.94 -8.40 -2.41
C ALA A 198 17.41 -8.17 -2.78
N LYS A 199 17.98 -8.94 -3.72
CA LYS A 199 19.36 -8.77 -4.19
C LYS A 199 19.56 -7.54 -5.07
N THR A 200 18.48 -7.00 -5.63
CA THR A 200 18.52 -5.87 -6.57
C THR A 200 19.08 -4.63 -5.86
N SER A 201 19.98 -3.91 -6.55
CA SER A 201 20.57 -2.68 -6.01
C SER A 201 19.52 -1.56 -5.99
N ASP A 202 19.47 -0.80 -4.89
CA ASP A 202 18.52 0.31 -4.73
C ASP A 202 18.77 1.40 -5.79
N MET A 203 20.05 1.68 -6.09
CA MET A 203 20.45 2.63 -7.13
C MET A 203 19.90 2.26 -8.52
N SER A 204 19.76 0.98 -8.85
CA SER A 204 19.30 0.57 -10.19
C SER A 204 17.87 0.99 -10.51
N GLN A 205 17.10 1.36 -9.48
CA GLN A 205 15.73 1.79 -9.61
C GLN A 205 15.59 3.31 -9.47
N PHE A 206 16.69 4.05 -9.22
CA PHE A 206 16.63 5.47 -8.86
C PHE A 206 15.86 6.30 -9.88
N THR A 207 16.23 6.23 -11.17
CA THR A 207 15.59 7.00 -12.23
C THR A 207 14.12 6.62 -12.45
N GLU A 208 13.80 5.33 -12.35
CA GLU A 208 12.44 4.81 -12.53
C GLU A 208 11.49 5.23 -11.39
N LEU A 209 12.03 5.65 -10.24
CA LEU A 209 11.24 6.17 -9.13
C LEU A 209 10.92 7.65 -9.27
N LEU A 210 11.55 8.33 -10.23
CA LEU A 210 11.31 9.72 -10.55
C LEU A 210 10.19 9.82 -11.57
N HIS A 211 9.59 11.00 -11.64
CA HIS A 211 8.46 11.23 -12.51
C HIS A 211 8.67 12.36 -13.52
N GLY A 212 9.84 12.99 -13.51
CA GLY A 212 10.34 13.94 -14.52
C GLY A 212 9.91 15.38 -14.32
N GLU A 213 9.16 15.69 -13.26
CA GLU A 213 8.69 17.06 -12.94
C GLU A 213 9.31 17.56 -11.63
N GLU A 214 10.22 16.79 -11.04
CA GLU A 214 10.90 17.18 -9.81
C GLU A 214 11.74 18.43 -10.01
N VAL A 215 11.82 19.26 -8.96
CA VAL A 215 12.82 20.32 -8.81
C VAL A 215 13.86 19.95 -7.75
N ARG A 216 13.54 18.97 -6.89
CA ARG A 216 14.42 18.47 -5.82
C ARG A 216 14.30 16.97 -5.65
N ILE A 217 15.44 16.31 -5.39
CA ILE A 217 15.47 14.88 -5.05
C ILE A 217 16.28 14.65 -3.77
N SER A 218 15.67 13.93 -2.82
CA SER A 218 16.34 13.49 -1.59
C SER A 218 16.43 11.97 -1.51
N ALA A 219 17.61 11.45 -1.19
CA ALA A 219 17.86 10.00 -1.13
C ALA A 219 18.87 9.62 -0.05
N ASP A 220 18.87 8.34 0.34
CA ASP A 220 19.80 7.86 1.35
C ASP A 220 21.22 7.79 0.80
N ARG A 221 22.18 7.56 1.70
CA ARG A 221 23.58 7.37 1.31
C ARG A 221 23.80 6.16 0.42
N GLY A 222 22.86 5.23 0.31
CA GLY A 222 22.91 4.14 -0.66
C GLY A 222 22.93 4.66 -2.10
N TYR A 223 22.37 5.84 -2.37
CA TYR A 223 22.30 6.47 -3.70
C TYR A 223 23.45 7.43 -4.02
N ASP A 224 24.39 7.63 -3.09
CA ASP A 224 25.57 8.49 -3.30
C ASP A 224 26.55 7.86 -4.30
N TYR A 225 26.39 8.22 -5.57
CA TYR A 225 27.20 7.79 -6.71
C TYR A 225 27.44 8.97 -7.67
N PRO A 226 28.63 9.08 -8.29
CA PRO A 226 28.95 10.19 -9.19
C PRO A 226 27.91 10.47 -10.28
N HIS A 227 27.49 9.42 -11.00
CA HIS A 227 26.49 9.55 -12.07
C HIS A 227 25.11 10.02 -11.57
N VAL A 228 24.75 9.79 -10.31
CA VAL A 228 23.51 10.33 -9.73
C VAL A 228 23.63 11.84 -9.61
N HIS A 229 24.73 12.34 -9.04
CA HIS A 229 24.95 13.78 -8.91
C HIS A 229 25.08 14.48 -10.27
N GLU A 230 25.75 13.84 -11.23
CA GLU A 230 25.84 14.32 -12.62
C GLU A 230 24.46 14.40 -13.27
N LEU A 231 23.62 13.37 -13.11
CA LEU A 231 22.24 13.36 -13.61
C LEU A 231 21.42 14.50 -13.01
N LEU A 232 21.48 14.68 -11.68
CA LEU A 232 20.76 15.74 -10.98
C LEU A 232 21.23 17.12 -11.46
N GLN A 233 22.54 17.32 -11.58
CA GLN A 233 23.11 18.57 -12.08
C GLN A 233 22.70 18.87 -13.52
N GLN A 234 22.75 17.88 -14.42
CA GLN A 234 22.37 18.02 -15.83
C GLN A 234 20.92 18.47 -16.00
N HIS A 235 20.03 18.01 -15.12
CA HIS A 235 18.61 18.35 -15.13
C HIS A 235 18.27 19.55 -14.25
N GLY A 236 19.26 20.20 -13.62
CA GLY A 236 19.05 21.37 -12.76
C GLY A 236 18.32 21.06 -11.45
N LEU A 237 18.38 19.82 -10.97
CA LEU A 237 17.66 19.33 -9.80
C LEU A 237 18.45 19.62 -8.52
N GLU A 238 17.78 20.05 -7.47
CA GLU A 238 18.39 20.18 -6.15
C GLU A 238 18.81 18.81 -5.61
N ASP A 239 20.11 18.65 -5.38
CA ASP A 239 20.71 17.40 -4.92
C ASP A 239 20.74 17.31 -3.39
N TRP A 240 19.82 16.53 -2.84
CA TRP A 240 19.71 16.20 -1.43
C TRP A 240 20.01 14.72 -1.16
N VAL A 241 20.97 14.14 -1.88
CA VAL A 241 21.44 12.76 -1.63
C VAL A 241 22.47 12.75 -0.49
N ALA A 242 22.27 11.92 0.53
CA ALA A 242 23.20 11.90 1.67
C ALA A 242 24.60 11.40 1.25
N ARG A 243 25.68 12.06 1.66
CA ARG A 243 27.05 11.71 1.23
C ARG A 243 27.67 10.60 2.06
N LYS A 244 28.39 9.66 1.42
CA LYS A 244 29.20 8.63 2.07
C LYS A 244 30.52 9.22 2.57
N SER A 245 31.05 8.63 3.64
CA SER A 245 32.43 8.88 4.03
C SER A 245 33.40 8.17 3.09
N LYS A 246 34.55 8.79 2.80
CA LYS A 246 35.64 8.11 2.08
C LYS A 246 36.23 6.99 2.96
N PRO A 247 36.71 5.88 2.39
CA PRO A 247 37.35 4.81 3.16
C PRO A 247 38.46 5.36 4.07
N GLY A 248 38.44 4.98 5.36
CA GLY A 248 39.42 5.41 6.35
C GLY A 248 39.34 6.89 6.78
N LYS A 249 38.37 7.66 6.29
CA LYS A 249 38.17 9.07 6.68
C LYS A 249 36.77 9.25 7.27
N GLY A 250 36.68 10.03 8.35
CA GLY A 250 35.39 10.50 8.87
C GLY A 250 34.74 11.51 7.91
N LEU A 251 33.44 11.75 8.10
CA LEU A 251 32.77 12.89 7.46
C LEU A 251 33.23 14.19 8.12
N ASP A 252 33.48 15.24 7.34
CA ASP A 252 33.71 16.57 7.90
C ASP A 252 32.42 17.14 8.52
N ILE A 253 32.57 18.16 9.37
CA ILE A 253 31.46 18.76 10.13
C ILE A 253 30.36 19.29 9.20
N ARG A 254 30.76 19.86 8.05
CA ARG A 254 29.82 20.42 7.06
C ARG A 254 28.95 19.33 6.44
N THR A 255 29.55 18.22 6.02
CA THR A 255 28.87 17.08 5.43
C THR A 255 28.00 16.35 6.45
N GLN A 256 28.45 16.28 7.71
CA GLN A 256 27.60 15.78 8.80
C GLN A 256 26.36 16.65 9.00
N GLY A 257 26.52 17.98 8.95
CA GLY A 257 25.41 18.94 9.01
C GLY A 257 24.42 18.76 7.85
N LEU A 258 24.93 18.65 6.62
CA LEU A 258 24.14 18.39 5.43
C LEU A 258 23.38 17.06 5.53
N ASN A 259 24.06 15.96 5.86
CA ASN A 259 23.43 14.65 6.02
C ASN A 259 22.34 14.65 7.11
N ARG A 260 22.51 15.45 8.17
CA ARG A 260 21.49 15.63 9.21
C ARG A 260 20.26 16.37 8.68
N ALA A 261 20.44 17.39 7.84
CA ALA A 261 19.33 18.09 7.18
C ALA A 261 18.61 17.15 6.19
N ILE A 262 19.35 16.41 5.37
CA ILE A 262 18.80 15.40 4.44
C ILE A 262 18.00 14.35 5.20
N ALA A 263 18.52 13.82 6.30
CA ALA A 263 17.81 12.82 7.09
C ALA A 263 16.47 13.33 7.65
N ARG A 264 16.37 14.63 8.01
CA ARG A 264 15.12 15.24 8.46
C ARG A 264 14.11 15.38 7.33
N MET A 265 14.54 15.79 6.15
CA MET A 265 13.69 15.88 4.96
C MET A 265 13.15 14.49 4.57
N ARG A 266 14.05 13.50 4.51
CA ARG A 266 13.71 12.13 4.09
C ARG A 266 12.84 11.35 5.07
N ALA A 267 12.72 11.79 6.33
CA ALA A 267 11.90 11.09 7.32
C ALA A 267 10.44 10.93 6.86
N ILE A 268 9.95 11.84 5.99
CA ILE A 268 8.61 11.75 5.42
C ILE A 268 8.41 10.49 4.56
N GLY A 269 9.46 10.01 3.89
CA GLY A 269 9.44 8.78 3.08
C GLY A 269 9.23 7.50 3.91
N GLU A 270 9.43 7.55 5.23
CA GLU A 270 9.16 6.42 6.11
C GLU A 270 7.66 6.24 6.43
N HIS A 271 6.85 7.31 6.27
CA HIS A 271 5.44 7.31 6.65
C HIS A 271 4.60 6.28 5.89
N PRO A 272 4.70 6.15 4.55
CA PRO A 272 3.98 5.10 3.81
C PRO A 272 4.25 3.70 4.37
N PHE A 273 5.53 3.36 4.60
CA PHE A 273 5.88 2.05 5.15
C PHE A 273 5.36 1.84 6.58
N ARG A 274 5.36 2.90 7.40
CA ARG A 274 4.76 2.84 8.74
C ARG A 274 3.26 2.55 8.66
N ILE A 275 2.53 3.21 7.76
CA ILE A 275 1.10 2.98 7.54
C ILE A 275 0.85 1.52 7.21
N LEU A 276 1.56 0.98 6.21
CA LEU A 276 1.38 -0.42 5.82
C LEU A 276 1.69 -1.37 6.99
N LYS A 277 2.81 -1.16 7.69
CA LYS A 277 3.26 -2.08 8.75
C LYS A 277 2.43 -2.00 10.03
N ARG A 278 2.02 -0.80 10.44
CA ARG A 278 1.43 -0.53 11.76
C ARG A 278 -0.07 -0.31 11.74
N GLN A 279 -0.59 0.35 10.70
CA GLN A 279 -2.02 0.59 10.57
C GLN A 279 -2.69 -0.57 9.84
N PHE A 280 -2.08 -1.09 8.77
CA PHE A 280 -2.65 -2.19 7.97
C PHE A 280 -2.16 -3.59 8.39
N GLY A 281 -1.17 -3.67 9.29
CA GLY A 281 -0.64 -4.95 9.76
C GLY A 281 0.15 -5.74 8.71
N PHE A 282 0.67 -5.07 7.68
CA PHE A 282 1.50 -5.69 6.65
C PHE A 282 2.92 -5.94 7.18
N THR A 283 3.19 -7.18 7.59
CA THR A 283 4.46 -7.55 8.24
C THR A 283 5.46 -8.24 7.31
N LYS A 284 4.98 -9.02 6.33
CA LYS A 284 5.78 -9.84 5.42
C LYS A 284 5.00 -10.13 4.14
N ALA A 285 5.72 -10.53 3.10
CA ALA A 285 5.14 -11.08 1.87
C ALA A 285 4.23 -12.28 2.18
N ARG A 286 3.06 -12.29 1.58
CA ARG A 286 2.00 -13.29 1.84
C ARG A 286 1.83 -14.26 0.70
N TYR A 287 2.12 -13.82 -0.51
CA TYR A 287 1.95 -14.62 -1.71
C TYR A 287 3.26 -15.28 -2.14
N ARG A 288 3.15 -16.33 -2.95
CA ARG A 288 4.28 -16.91 -3.65
C ARG A 288 4.45 -16.21 -5.00
N GLY A 289 5.68 -15.83 -5.33
CA GLY A 289 6.03 -15.11 -6.55
C GLY A 289 6.14 -13.61 -6.33
N LEU A 290 7.05 -12.97 -7.08
CA LEU A 290 7.30 -11.55 -6.99
C LEU A 290 6.09 -10.75 -7.50
N ALA A 291 5.54 -11.16 -8.65
CA ALA A 291 4.44 -10.45 -9.30
C ALA A 291 3.20 -10.27 -8.39
N LYS A 292 2.80 -11.31 -7.65
CA LYS A 292 1.64 -11.26 -6.75
C LYS A 292 1.86 -10.34 -5.56
N ASN A 293 3.05 -10.39 -4.96
CA ASN A 293 3.39 -9.49 -3.85
C ASN A 293 3.53 -8.04 -4.34
N THR A 294 4.07 -7.81 -5.54
CA THR A 294 4.08 -6.48 -6.16
C THR A 294 2.67 -5.96 -6.40
N ALA A 295 1.76 -6.79 -6.94
CA ALA A 295 0.35 -6.41 -7.12
C ALA A 295 -0.33 -6.04 -5.78
N GLN A 296 -0.08 -6.80 -4.72
CA GLN A 296 -0.58 -6.46 -3.39
C GLN A 296 -0.06 -5.11 -2.90
N MET A 297 1.24 -4.84 -3.09
CA MET A 297 1.88 -3.60 -2.66
C MET A 297 1.31 -2.38 -3.37
N PHE A 298 0.98 -2.47 -4.66
CA PHE A 298 0.26 -1.40 -5.36
C PHE A 298 -1.06 -1.06 -4.67
N THR A 299 -1.90 -2.07 -4.37
CA THR A 299 -3.15 -1.85 -3.64
C THR A 299 -2.91 -1.26 -2.24
N LEU A 300 -1.90 -1.76 -1.52
CA LEU A 300 -1.55 -1.27 -0.20
C LEU A 300 -1.13 0.20 -0.22
N PHE A 301 -0.29 0.62 -1.17
CA PHE A 301 0.10 2.03 -1.30
C PHE A 301 -1.05 2.92 -1.74
N ALA A 302 -1.91 2.46 -2.65
CA ALA A 302 -3.11 3.20 -3.04
C ALA A 302 -4.01 3.49 -1.83
N LEU A 303 -4.31 2.45 -1.04
CA LEU A 303 -5.11 2.58 0.18
C LEU A 303 -4.38 3.35 1.29
N GLY A 304 -3.05 3.24 1.34
CA GLY A 304 -2.19 3.95 2.29
C GLY A 304 -2.19 5.46 2.03
N ASN A 305 -2.10 5.87 0.76
CA ASN A 305 -2.22 7.25 0.34
C ASN A 305 -3.58 7.83 0.77
N LEU A 306 -4.69 7.15 0.44
CA LEU A 306 -6.03 7.56 0.86
C LEU A 306 -6.13 7.66 2.39
N TYR A 307 -5.61 6.68 3.12
CA TYR A 307 -5.59 6.71 4.57
C TYR A 307 -4.84 7.93 5.11
N GLN A 308 -3.69 8.27 4.54
CA GLN A 308 -2.84 9.38 5.00
C GLN A 308 -3.58 10.73 4.93
N VAL A 309 -4.28 10.98 3.82
CA VAL A 309 -4.99 12.25 3.59
C VAL A 309 -6.50 12.19 3.84
N ARG A 310 -7.04 11.07 4.36
CA ARG A 310 -8.48 10.86 4.53
C ARG A 310 -9.21 12.00 5.28
N ARG A 311 -8.54 12.67 6.21
CA ARG A 311 -9.15 13.78 6.95
C ARG A 311 -9.35 15.02 6.07
N LEU A 312 -8.42 15.28 5.16
CA LEU A 312 -8.51 16.35 4.17
C LEU A 312 -9.56 16.02 3.10
N LEU A 313 -9.56 14.77 2.62
CA LEU A 313 -10.58 14.27 1.69
C LEU A 313 -11.99 14.33 2.30
N TRP A 314 -12.15 13.92 3.55
CA TRP A 314 -13.44 14.03 4.23
C TRP A 314 -13.89 15.49 4.36
N ALA A 315 -13.00 16.38 4.80
CA ALA A 315 -13.33 17.79 4.98
C ALA A 315 -13.72 18.51 3.67
N SER A 316 -13.21 18.03 2.52
CA SER A 316 -13.47 18.60 1.21
C SER A 316 -14.68 17.98 0.47
N GLY A 317 -15.42 17.06 1.11
CA GLY A 317 -16.60 16.42 0.52
C GLY A 317 -16.27 15.51 -0.67
N ALA A 318 -15.21 14.69 -0.53
CA ALA A 318 -14.81 13.69 -1.51
C ALA A 318 -15.90 12.63 -1.78
#